data_AF-A0A5J5C3A1-F1
#
_entry.id   AF-A0A5J5C3A1-F1
#
_cell.length_a   1.000
_cell.length_b   1.000
_cell.length_c   1.000
_cell.angle_alpha   90.00
_cell.angle_beta   90.00
_cell.angle_gamma   90.00
#
_symmetry.space_group_name_H-M   'P 1'
#
loop_
_entity.id
_entity.type
_entity.pdbx_description
1 polymer ?
#
loop_
_entity_poly.entity_id
_entity_poly.type
_entity_poly.pdbx_seq_one_letter_code
_entity_poly.pdbx_strand_id
1 'polypeptide(L)'
;MRFNPVRVHPLWNYRGHSGYAVEFNRDWPGFSNAIKFEKTFETDHRGKRDYYGAKHHVDELYGWVARQDDFHSKGITGEHLRKVGDLKTISDIEAEDKRKTTELVSNLTNVIEVKEKRLKETECKYNETSISLSNLMTQKYEMHRVYNEEIRKMQQNARGQLEKIFKEHEKITLQLESQSKELEQREK
;
A
#
# COMPACT_ATOMS: atom_id res chain seq x y z
N MET A 1 -33.01 -28.36 6.05
CA MET A 1 -31.85 -27.46 6.25
C MET A 1 -30.67 -27.99 5.46
N ARG A 2 -29.87 -27.13 4.80
CA ARG A 2 -28.68 -27.54 4.04
C ARG A 2 -27.45 -27.43 4.93
N PHE A 3 -26.69 -28.51 5.10
CA PHE A 3 -25.48 -28.55 5.93
C PHE A 3 -24.20 -28.11 5.20
N ASN A 4 -24.27 -27.87 3.89
CA ASN A 4 -23.15 -27.45 3.05
C ASN A 4 -21.86 -28.28 3.25
N PRO A 5 -21.92 -29.63 3.15
CA PRO A 5 -20.72 -30.44 3.13
C PRO A 5 -19.90 -30.13 1.87
N VAL A 6 -18.58 -30.23 1.99
CA VAL A 6 -17.65 -30.15 0.87
C VAL A 6 -17.74 -31.45 0.06
N ARG A 7 -17.68 -32.60 0.75
CA ARG A 7 -17.72 -33.93 0.13
C ARG A 7 -18.38 -34.96 1.04
N VAL A 8 -18.86 -36.04 0.44
CA VAL A 8 -19.32 -37.24 1.16
C VAL A 8 -18.57 -38.44 0.57
N HIS A 9 -17.87 -39.17 1.43
CA HIS A 9 -17.02 -40.29 1.05
C HIS A 9 -17.68 -41.60 1.49
N PRO A 10 -18.03 -42.51 0.57
CA PRO A 10 -18.47 -43.85 0.95
C PRO A 10 -17.28 -44.64 1.51
N LEU A 11 -17.48 -45.30 2.65
CA LEU A 11 -16.46 -46.12 3.30
C LEU A 11 -16.65 -47.59 2.92
N TRP A 12 -15.63 -48.18 2.30
CA TRP A 12 -15.65 -49.57 1.82
C TRP A 12 -14.55 -50.40 2.48
N ASN A 13 -14.91 -51.58 2.99
CA ASN A 13 -13.95 -52.59 3.45
C ASN A 13 -14.17 -53.92 2.71
N TYR A 14 -13.39 -54.93 3.05
CA TYR A 14 -13.48 -56.28 2.47
C TYR A 14 -14.84 -56.97 2.69
N ARG A 15 -15.69 -56.46 3.61
CA ARG A 15 -17.05 -56.94 3.88
C ARG A 15 -18.12 -56.10 3.15
N GLY A 16 -17.73 -55.08 2.40
CA GLY A 16 -18.62 -54.19 1.64
C GLY A 16 -18.73 -52.78 2.21
N HIS A 17 -19.86 -52.13 1.95
CA HIS A 17 -20.13 -50.75 2.34
C HIS A 17 -20.33 -50.65 3.86
N SER A 18 -19.62 -49.72 4.51
CA SER A 18 -19.58 -49.56 5.97
C SER A 18 -20.13 -48.21 6.46
N GLY A 19 -20.65 -47.37 5.57
CA GLY A 19 -21.20 -46.05 5.90
C GLY A 19 -20.54 -44.91 5.12
N TYR A 20 -20.76 -43.68 5.56
CA TYR A 20 -20.27 -42.47 4.89
C TYR A 20 -19.47 -41.58 5.83
N ALA A 21 -18.39 -40.99 5.34
CA ALA A 21 -17.69 -39.88 5.99
C ALA A 21 -18.07 -38.56 5.31
N VAL A 22 -18.59 -37.60 6.07
CA VAL A 22 -18.98 -36.28 5.57
C VAL A 22 -17.86 -35.29 5.87
N GLU A 23 -17.33 -34.65 4.84
CA GLU A 23 -16.28 -33.65 4.92
C GLU A 23 -16.88 -32.24 4.87
N PHE A 24 -16.57 -31.41 5.86
CA PHE A 24 -16.93 -29.99 5.91
C PHE A 24 -15.71 -29.12 5.61
N ASN A 25 -15.95 -27.83 5.36
CA ASN A 25 -14.86 -26.88 5.14
C ASN A 25 -13.98 -26.75 6.40
N ARG A 26 -12.70 -26.45 6.22
CA ARG A 26 -11.69 -26.39 7.29
C ARG A 26 -11.71 -25.07 8.08
N ASP A 27 -12.69 -24.21 7.79
CA ASP A 27 -12.86 -22.90 8.40
C ASP A 27 -13.91 -22.91 9.53
N TRP A 28 -14.00 -21.81 10.27
CA TRP A 28 -14.99 -21.64 11.34
C TRP A 28 -16.45 -21.85 10.88
N PRO A 29 -16.88 -21.36 9.69
CA PRO A 29 -18.18 -21.71 9.12
C PRO A 29 -18.36 -23.22 8.88
N GLY A 30 -17.35 -23.91 8.36
CA GLY A 30 -17.37 -25.36 8.16
C GLY A 30 -17.51 -26.13 9.46
N PHE A 31 -16.79 -25.72 10.50
CA PHE A 31 -16.95 -26.27 11.86
C PHE A 31 -18.37 -26.05 12.39
N SER A 32 -18.92 -24.84 12.24
CA SER A 32 -20.30 -24.53 12.64
C SER A 32 -21.33 -25.40 11.92
N ASN A 33 -21.14 -25.64 10.62
CA ASN A 33 -21.97 -26.53 9.83
C ASN A 33 -21.90 -27.99 10.32
N ALA A 34 -20.71 -28.49 10.67
CA ALA A 34 -20.51 -29.82 11.23
C ALA A 34 -21.22 -29.99 12.59
N ILE A 35 -21.11 -29.00 13.48
CA ILE A 35 -21.81 -29.01 14.78
C ILE A 35 -23.32 -28.98 14.58
N LYS A 36 -23.83 -28.20 13.62
CA LYS A 36 -25.25 -28.17 13.28
C LYS A 36 -25.74 -29.52 12.72
N PHE A 37 -24.90 -30.20 11.93
CA PHE A 37 -25.18 -31.55 11.44
C PHE A 37 -25.32 -32.53 12.60
N GLU A 38 -24.34 -32.60 13.52
CA GLU A 38 -24.40 -33.48 14.70
C GLU A 38 -25.62 -33.21 15.57
N LYS A 39 -25.90 -31.93 15.89
CA LYS A 39 -27.09 -31.55 16.67
C LYS A 39 -28.41 -32.00 16.05
N THR A 40 -28.48 -32.06 14.72
CA THR A 40 -29.71 -32.53 14.04
C THR A 40 -29.93 -34.01 14.32
N PHE A 41 -28.89 -34.83 14.20
CA PHE A 41 -28.97 -36.25 14.52
C PHE A 41 -29.20 -36.52 16.00
N GLU A 42 -28.56 -35.76 16.90
CA GLU A 42 -28.80 -35.87 18.34
C GLU A 42 -30.25 -35.52 18.72
N THR A 43 -30.84 -34.48 18.12
CA THR A 43 -32.22 -34.08 18.39
C THR A 43 -33.23 -35.15 17.95
N ASP A 44 -32.90 -35.89 16.89
CA ASP A 44 -33.72 -36.98 16.36
C ASP A 44 -33.46 -38.33 17.06
N HIS A 45 -32.70 -38.37 18.17
CA HIS A 45 -32.27 -39.61 18.84
C HIS A 45 -31.51 -40.59 17.93
N ARG A 46 -30.71 -40.03 17.02
CA ARG A 46 -29.88 -40.75 16.05
C ARG A 46 -28.41 -40.31 16.14
N GLY A 47 -27.99 -39.87 17.31
CA GLY A 47 -26.60 -39.51 17.59
C GLY A 47 -25.72 -40.72 17.88
N LYS A 48 -24.44 -40.47 18.17
CA LYS A 48 -23.46 -41.53 18.48
C LYS A 48 -23.89 -42.42 19.64
N ARG A 49 -24.44 -41.83 20.71
CA ARG A 49 -24.90 -42.58 21.90
C ARG A 49 -26.06 -43.51 21.56
N ASP A 50 -27.00 -43.03 20.75
CA ASP A 50 -28.16 -43.81 20.31
C ASP A 50 -27.74 -44.96 19.40
N TYR A 51 -26.75 -44.73 18.53
CA TYR A 51 -26.15 -45.78 17.70
C TYR A 51 -25.59 -46.92 18.55
N TYR A 52 -24.76 -46.63 19.54
CA TYR A 52 -24.17 -47.67 20.40
C TYR A 52 -25.14 -48.27 21.43
N GLY A 53 -26.24 -47.58 21.73
CA GLY A 53 -27.28 -48.07 22.65
C GLY A 53 -28.37 -48.93 22.00
N ALA A 54 -28.48 -48.91 20.68
CA ALA A 54 -29.49 -49.66 19.95
C ALA A 54 -29.22 -51.18 19.99
N LYS A 55 -30.24 -51.99 20.38
CA LYS A 55 -30.15 -53.46 20.36
C LYS A 55 -30.17 -54.04 18.94
N HIS A 56 -30.87 -53.35 18.05
CA HIS A 56 -30.91 -53.62 16.62
C HIS A 56 -30.80 -52.29 15.91
N HIS A 57 -29.84 -52.16 15.00
CA HIS A 57 -29.78 -51.02 14.11
C HIS A 57 -30.92 -51.18 13.10
N VAL A 58 -31.96 -50.36 13.26
CA VAL A 58 -33.02 -50.19 12.24
C VAL A 58 -32.38 -49.59 10.98
N ASP A 59 -33.01 -49.69 9.81
CA ASP A 59 -32.58 -49.10 8.52
C ASP A 59 -32.52 -47.55 8.51
N GLU A 60 -32.21 -46.93 9.65
CA GLU A 60 -32.10 -45.50 9.86
C GLU A 60 -30.65 -45.02 9.83
N LEU A 61 -30.46 -43.76 9.46
CA LEU A 61 -29.14 -43.11 9.47
C LEU A 61 -28.83 -42.53 10.84
N TYR A 62 -27.62 -42.83 11.33
CA TYR A 62 -27.03 -42.22 12.52
C TYR A 62 -25.88 -41.31 12.10
N GLY A 63 -25.64 -40.24 12.87
CA GLY A 63 -24.63 -39.24 12.53
C GLY A 63 -24.08 -38.50 13.73
N TRP A 64 -22.78 -38.21 13.70
CA TRP A 64 -22.08 -37.40 14.70
C TRP A 64 -20.82 -36.77 14.09
N VAL A 65 -20.26 -35.76 14.75
CA VAL A 65 -18.94 -35.25 14.37
C VAL A 65 -17.89 -36.20 14.93
N ALA A 66 -16.97 -36.66 14.07
CA ALA A 66 -15.88 -37.52 14.50
C ALA A 66 -14.98 -36.81 15.55
N ARG A 67 -14.70 -37.49 16.66
CA ARG A 67 -13.86 -36.98 17.75
C ARG A 67 -12.65 -37.90 18.00
N GLN A 68 -11.91 -37.62 19.06
CA GLN A 68 -10.67 -38.31 19.42
C GLN A 68 -10.82 -39.84 19.46
N ASP A 69 -11.94 -40.34 19.97
CA ASP A 69 -12.20 -41.77 20.06
C ASP A 69 -12.48 -42.41 18.69
N ASP A 70 -13.19 -41.72 17.80
CA ASP A 70 -13.37 -42.15 16.40
C ASP A 70 -12.03 -42.19 15.66
N PHE A 71 -11.22 -41.15 15.82
CA PHE A 71 -9.91 -41.00 15.19
C PHE A 71 -8.95 -42.13 15.59
N HIS A 72 -8.96 -42.55 16.86
CA HIS A 72 -8.12 -43.64 17.37
C HIS A 72 -8.76 -45.03 17.22
N SER A 73 -9.97 -45.13 16.67
CA SER A 73 -10.62 -46.43 16.46
C SER A 73 -9.81 -47.32 15.49
N LYS A 74 -9.83 -48.63 15.74
CA LYS A 74 -9.12 -49.64 14.93
C LYS A 74 -9.88 -50.05 13.65
N GLY A 75 -11.04 -49.45 13.38
CA GLY A 75 -11.88 -49.76 12.22
C GLY A 75 -11.65 -48.83 11.04
N ILE A 76 -12.42 -49.05 9.96
CA ILE A 76 -12.38 -48.26 8.74
C ILE A 76 -12.58 -46.76 8.99
N THR A 77 -13.41 -46.39 9.98
CA THR A 77 -13.63 -45.00 10.37
C THR A 77 -12.33 -44.35 10.84
N GLY A 78 -11.64 -44.94 11.82
CA GLY A 78 -10.38 -44.39 12.32
C GLY A 78 -9.26 -44.43 11.29
N GLU A 79 -9.18 -45.49 10.46
CA GLU A 79 -8.23 -45.54 9.34
C GLU A 79 -8.46 -44.41 8.34
N HIS A 80 -9.71 -44.19 7.93
CA HIS A 80 -10.07 -43.11 7.03
C HIS A 80 -9.72 -41.75 7.64
N LEU A 81 -10.10 -41.49 8.90
CA LEU A 81 -9.83 -40.23 9.59
C LEU A 81 -8.33 -39.90 9.65
N ARG A 82 -7.49 -40.88 10.04
CA ARG A 82 -6.02 -40.71 10.07
C ARG A 82 -5.39 -40.53 8.68
N LYS A 83 -6.05 -41.02 7.63
CA LYS A 83 -5.59 -40.85 6.24
C LYS A 83 -5.92 -39.47 5.68
N VAL A 84 -7.05 -38.88 6.08
CA VAL A 84 -7.55 -37.63 5.49
C VAL A 84 -7.24 -36.38 6.31
N GLY A 85 -6.85 -36.52 7.57
CA GLY A 85 -6.48 -35.37 8.39
C GLY A 85 -5.89 -35.72 9.75
N ASP A 86 -5.56 -34.66 10.50
CA ASP A 86 -4.99 -34.73 11.84
C ASP A 86 -6.01 -34.30 12.88
N LEU A 87 -5.89 -34.86 14.09
CA LEU A 87 -6.67 -34.43 15.24
C LEU A 87 -6.10 -33.11 15.78
N LYS A 88 -6.93 -32.06 15.86
CA LYS A 88 -6.61 -30.78 16.48
C LYS A 88 -7.64 -30.39 17.53
N THR A 89 -7.21 -29.69 18.57
CA THR A 89 -8.15 -29.07 19.52
C THR A 89 -8.60 -27.69 19.02
N ILE A 90 -9.73 -27.21 19.52
CA ILE A 90 -10.22 -25.85 19.22
C ILE A 90 -9.17 -24.81 19.65
N SER A 91 -8.55 -25.01 20.81
CA SER A 91 -7.51 -24.12 21.33
C SER A 91 -6.25 -24.08 20.45
N ASP A 92 -5.87 -25.20 19.83
CA ASP A 92 -4.73 -25.21 18.88
C ASP A 92 -5.04 -24.36 17.65
N ILE A 93 -6.27 -24.44 17.13
CA ILE A 93 -6.73 -23.67 15.96
C ILE A 93 -6.76 -22.18 16.31
N GLU A 94 -7.35 -21.82 17.46
CA GLU A 94 -7.40 -20.43 17.94
C GLU A 94 -6.00 -19.85 18.17
N ALA A 95 -5.08 -20.64 18.74
CA ALA A 95 -3.70 -20.22 18.96
C ALA A 95 -2.96 -20.01 17.63
N GLU A 96 -3.17 -20.89 16.65
CA GLU A 96 -2.60 -20.77 15.31
C GLU A 96 -3.12 -19.52 14.58
N ASP A 97 -4.42 -19.27 14.61
CA ASP A 97 -5.07 -18.09 14.02
C ASP A 97 -4.60 -16.80 14.70
N LYS A 98 -4.51 -16.79 16.03
CA LYS A 98 -3.98 -15.66 16.80
C LYS A 98 -2.53 -15.37 16.44
N ARG A 99 -1.68 -16.40 16.35
CA ARG A 99 -0.26 -16.23 15.95
C ARG A 99 -0.15 -15.64 14.55
N LYS A 100 -0.88 -16.19 13.57
CA LYS A 100 -0.91 -15.68 12.18
C LYS A 100 -1.37 -14.22 12.13
N THR A 101 -2.40 -13.88 12.91
CA THR A 101 -2.92 -12.51 12.98
C THR A 101 -1.90 -11.56 13.60
N THR A 102 -1.28 -11.92 14.72
CA THR A 102 -0.25 -11.11 15.37
C THR A 102 0.96 -10.89 14.46
N GLU A 103 1.42 -11.93 13.77
CA GLU A 103 2.52 -11.84 12.80
C GLU A 103 2.17 -10.89 11.65
N LEU A 104 0.97 -11.02 11.09
CA LEU A 104 0.48 -10.13 10.03
C LEU A 104 0.42 -8.68 10.52
N VAL A 105 -0.15 -8.43 11.70
CA VAL A 105 -0.23 -7.09 12.29
C VAL A 105 1.16 -6.50 12.50
N SER A 106 2.10 -7.27 13.07
CA SER A 106 3.48 -6.81 13.28
C SER A 106 4.17 -6.46 11.96
N ASN A 107 4.03 -7.30 10.93
CA ASN A 107 4.60 -7.02 9.61
C ASN A 107 4.01 -5.76 8.97
N LEU A 108 2.70 -5.56 9.08
CA LEU A 108 2.04 -4.36 8.56
C LEU A 108 2.46 -3.10 9.31
N THR A 109 2.58 -3.15 10.65
CA THR A 109 3.11 -2.06 11.46
C THR A 109 4.51 -1.66 11.01
N ASN A 110 5.41 -2.64 10.83
CA ASN A 110 6.76 -2.36 10.33
C ASN A 110 6.76 -1.68 8.95
N VAL A 111 5.87 -2.10 8.04
CA VAL A 111 5.73 -1.46 6.71
C VAL A 111 5.24 -0.02 6.85
N ILE A 112 4.28 0.25 7.73
CA ILE A 112 3.78 1.61 8.00
C ILE A 112 4.91 2.48 8.52
N GLU A 113 5.65 2.04 9.54
CA GLU A 113 6.76 2.80 10.13
C GLU A 113 7.85 3.14 9.10
N VAL A 114 8.24 2.17 8.26
CA VAL A 114 9.22 2.39 7.19
C VAL A 114 8.70 3.40 6.16
N LYS A 115 7.41 3.34 5.80
CA LYS A 115 6.81 4.30 4.86
C LYS A 115 6.71 5.69 5.45
N GLU A 116 6.33 5.82 6.72
CA GLU A 116 6.30 7.11 7.43
C GLU A 116 7.69 7.76 7.48
N LYS A 117 8.74 6.97 7.77
CA LYS A 117 10.11 7.48 7.76
C LYS A 117 10.51 7.98 6.37
N ARG A 118 10.24 7.22 5.32
CA ARG A 118 10.52 7.63 3.93
C ARG A 118 9.75 8.87 3.50
N LEU A 119 8.51 9.01 3.96
CA LEU A 119 7.70 10.19 3.69
C LEU A 119 8.36 11.45 4.29
N LYS A 120 8.74 11.39 5.57
CA LYS A 120 9.44 12.50 6.26
C LYS A 120 10.78 12.84 5.58
N GLU A 121 11.56 11.84 5.20
CA GLU A 121 12.82 12.05 4.48
C GLU A 121 12.61 12.75 3.12
N THR A 122 11.55 12.37 2.41
CA THR A 122 11.23 12.97 1.10
C THR A 122 10.74 14.41 1.25
N GLU A 123 9.89 14.68 2.25
CA GLU A 123 9.43 16.02 2.58
C GLU A 123 10.58 16.96 2.96
N CYS A 124 11.54 16.47 3.76
CA CYS A 124 12.73 17.23 4.11
C CYS A 124 13.55 17.61 2.88
N LYS A 125 13.87 16.64 2.00
CA LYS A 125 14.60 16.88 0.75
C LYS A 125 13.87 17.84 -0.19
N TYR A 126 12.55 17.73 -0.26
CA TYR A 126 11.73 18.63 -1.05
C TYR A 126 11.85 20.08 -0.53
N ASN A 127 11.72 20.28 0.78
CA ASN A 127 11.84 21.60 1.41
C ASN A 127 13.24 22.20 1.20
N GLU A 128 14.30 21.42 1.41
CA GLU A 128 15.69 21.84 1.14
C GLU A 128 15.88 22.27 -0.33
N THR A 129 15.38 21.47 -1.27
CA THR A 129 15.47 21.76 -2.70
C THR A 129 14.68 23.02 -3.07
N SER A 130 13.49 23.19 -2.51
CA SER A 130 12.64 24.35 -2.72
C SER A 130 13.29 25.65 -2.22
N ILE A 131 13.91 25.62 -1.03
CA ILE A 131 14.67 26.76 -0.49
C ILE A 131 15.87 27.09 -1.38
N SER A 132 16.65 26.08 -1.76
CA SER A 132 17.81 26.25 -2.64
C SER A 132 17.42 26.88 -3.98
N LEU A 133 16.33 26.41 -4.58
CA LEU A 133 15.79 26.95 -5.82
C LEU A 133 15.33 28.42 -5.68
N SER A 134 14.63 28.75 -4.59
CA SER A 134 14.21 30.13 -4.32
C SER A 134 15.41 31.09 -4.19
N ASN A 135 16.45 30.65 -3.49
CA ASN A 135 17.69 31.41 -3.36
C ASN A 135 18.37 31.63 -4.72
N LEU A 136 18.48 30.58 -5.55
CA LEU A 136 19.04 30.69 -6.90
C LEU A 136 18.24 31.63 -7.79
N MET A 137 16.90 31.57 -7.73
CA MET A 137 16.04 32.50 -8.47
C MET A 137 16.27 33.95 -8.04
N THR A 138 16.41 34.19 -6.72
CA THR A 138 16.69 35.52 -6.17
C THR A 138 18.05 36.04 -6.64
N GLN A 139 19.11 35.22 -6.54
CA GLN A 139 20.44 35.57 -7.03
C GLN A 139 20.45 35.87 -8.53
N LYS A 140 19.75 35.05 -9.33
CA LYS A 140 19.60 35.27 -10.77
C LYS A 140 18.92 36.60 -11.07
N TYR A 141 17.83 36.91 -10.36
CA TYR A 141 17.11 38.17 -10.51
C TYR A 141 18.03 39.37 -10.21
N GLU A 142 18.80 39.31 -9.13
CA GLU A 142 19.71 40.40 -8.78
C GLU A 142 20.87 40.55 -9.75
N MET A 143 21.43 39.46 -10.25
CA MET A 143 22.44 39.51 -11.30
C MET A 143 21.89 40.19 -12.56
N HIS A 144 20.68 39.82 -12.99
CA HIS A 144 20.02 40.47 -14.12
C HIS A 144 19.73 41.95 -13.86
N ARG A 145 19.32 42.32 -12.63
CA ARG A 145 19.07 43.71 -12.25
C ARG A 145 20.34 44.55 -12.35
N VAL A 146 21.43 44.09 -11.74
CA VAL A 146 22.73 44.78 -11.75
C VAL A 146 23.25 44.93 -13.17
N TYR A 147 23.24 43.85 -13.96
CA TYR A 147 23.67 43.87 -15.36
C TYR A 147 22.89 44.91 -16.19
N ASN A 148 21.56 44.93 -16.08
CA ASN A 148 20.73 45.89 -16.79
C ASN A 148 20.97 47.33 -16.34
N GLU A 149 21.25 47.55 -15.06
CA GLU A 149 21.57 48.88 -14.53
C GLU A 149 22.93 49.38 -15.04
N GLU A 150 23.94 48.51 -15.13
CA GLU A 150 25.23 48.85 -15.73
C GLU A 150 25.11 49.23 -17.20
N ILE A 151 24.33 48.48 -17.98
CA ILE A 151 24.04 48.84 -19.39
C ILE A 151 23.43 50.23 -19.47
N ARG A 152 22.43 50.53 -18.64
CA ARG A 152 21.78 51.86 -18.63
C ARG A 152 22.77 52.96 -18.28
N LYS A 153 23.63 52.76 -17.27
CA LYS A 153 24.67 53.73 -16.88
C LYS A 153 25.67 53.96 -18.01
N MET A 154 26.15 52.91 -18.68
CA MET A 154 27.05 53.02 -19.83
C MET A 154 26.42 53.82 -20.97
N GLN A 155 25.15 53.53 -21.32
CA GLN A 155 24.42 54.24 -22.36
C GLN A 155 24.21 55.72 -22.00
N GLN A 156 23.83 56.02 -20.76
CA GLN A 156 23.67 57.40 -20.28
C GLN A 156 24.99 58.18 -20.32
N ASN A 157 26.10 57.56 -19.91
CA ASN A 157 27.41 58.18 -19.96
C ASN A 157 27.84 58.47 -21.40
N ALA A 158 27.73 57.48 -22.30
CA ALA A 158 28.05 57.65 -23.72
C ALA A 158 27.22 58.78 -24.36
N ARG A 159 25.91 58.84 -24.06
CA ARG A 159 25.04 59.92 -24.52
C ARG A 159 25.47 61.29 -23.98
N GLY A 160 25.77 61.38 -22.69
CA GLY A 160 26.24 62.62 -22.07
C GLY A 160 27.57 63.13 -22.66
N GLN A 161 28.49 62.21 -22.97
CA GLN A 161 29.74 62.55 -23.66
C GLN A 161 29.48 63.11 -25.07
N LEU A 162 28.61 62.45 -25.85
CA LEU A 162 28.23 62.93 -27.18
C LEU A 162 27.58 64.32 -27.12
N GLU A 163 26.64 64.54 -26.19
CA GLU A 163 25.99 65.85 -26.00
C GLU A 163 27.00 66.95 -25.65
N LYS A 164 28.03 66.64 -24.86
CA LYS A 164 29.10 67.59 -24.55
C LYS A 164 29.95 67.92 -25.79
N ILE A 165 30.33 66.91 -26.57
CA ILE A 165 31.08 67.10 -27.83
C ILE A 165 30.28 67.99 -28.79
N PHE A 166 28.98 67.73 -28.96
CA PHE A 166 28.13 68.56 -29.84
C PHE A 166 28.08 70.03 -29.39
N LYS A 167 27.92 70.29 -28.09
CA LYS A 167 27.90 71.66 -27.55
C LYS A 167 29.24 72.38 -27.73
N GLU A 168 30.35 71.68 -27.52
CA GLU A 168 31.70 72.25 -27.74
C GLU A 168 31.92 72.54 -29.23
N HIS A 169 31.51 71.62 -30.11
CA HIS A 169 31.60 71.81 -31.56
C HIS A 169 30.78 73.01 -32.04
N GLU A 170 29.53 73.16 -31.56
CA GLU A 170 28.68 74.31 -31.88
C GLU A 170 29.32 75.63 -31.43
N LYS A 171 29.86 75.68 -30.21
CA LYS A 171 30.56 76.86 -29.69
C LYS A 171 31.77 77.24 -30.55
N ILE A 172 32.61 76.28 -30.92
CA ILE A 172 33.79 76.52 -31.77
C ILE A 172 33.36 77.02 -33.15
N THR A 173 32.30 76.44 -33.72
CA THR A 173 31.74 76.85 -35.02
C THR A 173 31.33 78.32 -35.00
N LEU A 174 30.57 78.74 -33.99
CA LEU A 174 30.17 80.15 -33.82
C LEU A 174 31.37 81.09 -33.65
N GLN A 175 32.42 80.66 -32.94
CA GLN A 175 33.66 81.45 -32.79
C GLN A 175 34.38 81.62 -34.13
N LEU A 176 34.49 80.55 -34.93
CA LEU A 176 35.11 80.59 -36.25
C LEU A 176 34.32 81.48 -37.21
N GLU A 177 32.99 81.39 -37.21
CA GLU A 177 32.12 82.26 -38.02
C GLU A 177 32.30 83.74 -37.65
N SER A 178 32.39 84.05 -36.35
CA SER A 178 32.66 85.41 -35.88
C SER A 178 34.02 85.91 -36.35
N GLN A 179 35.08 85.09 -36.22
CA GLN A 179 36.42 85.46 -36.67
C GLN A 179 36.49 85.67 -38.18
N SER A 180 35.83 84.81 -38.96
CA SER A 180 35.75 84.94 -40.43
C SER A 180 35.12 86.27 -40.82
N LYS A 181 33.98 86.63 -40.20
CA LYS A 181 33.31 87.92 -40.45
C LYS A 181 34.18 89.12 -40.07
N GLU A 182 34.94 89.03 -38.98
CA GLU A 182 35.86 90.09 -38.56
C GLU A 182 37.00 90.28 -39.58
N LEU A 183 37.57 89.18 -40.08
CA LEU A 183 38.61 89.23 -41.12
C LEU A 183 38.07 89.81 -42.43
N GLU A 184 36.88 89.40 -42.87
CA GLU A 184 36.21 89.97 -44.05
C GLU A 184 35.96 91.48 -43.93
N GLN A 185 35.71 91.99 -42.72
CA GLN A 185 35.56 93.43 -42.48
C GLN A 185 36.89 94.19 -42.53
N ARG A 186 38.01 93.56 -42.16
CA ARG A 186 39.36 94.16 -42.20
C ARG A 186 39.96 94.18 -43.61
N GLU A 187 39.49 93.34 -44.51
CA GLU A 187 39.90 93.31 -45.93
C GLU A 187 39.16 94.35 -46.82
N LYS A 188 38.16 95.06 -46.28
CA LYS A 188 37.45 96.17 -46.95
C LYS A 188 38.05 97.53 -46.60
#